data_AF-A0A3R6HEU7-F1
#
_entry.id   AF-A0A3R6HEU7-F1
#
_cell.length_a   1.000
_cell.length_b   1.000
_cell.length_c   1.000
_cell.angle_alpha   90.00
_cell.angle_beta   90.00
_cell.angle_gamma   90.00
#
_symmetry.space_group_name_H-M   'P 1'
#
loop_
_entity.id
_entity.type
_entity.pdbx_description
1 polymer ?
#
loop_
_entity_poly.entity_id
_entity_poly.type
_entity_poly.pdbx_seq_one_letter_code
_entity_poly.pdbx_strand_id
1 'polypeptide(L)'
;NYSVAELRFTTYSVDVVVPAKKGINKTVIVSCIMDGDDAEGIVVGNRIELKGVLTFKKKDDNLYFNLKVSEVNLSPVSESKDGIVGDMEFKGKVGKDIDMKKGKNGKAFLMFSAFSAEKIGEEFAFTWVRFVRFSEEKEEWLQSKATIEAKGELEISVYNDRLNLGCKVAELNQWEKKPYHPNN
;
A
#
# COMPACT_ATOMS: atom_id res chain seq x y z
N ASN A 1 13.67 -13.49 39.53
CA ASN A 1 14.08 -13.93 38.17
C ASN A 1 13.05 -13.45 37.18
N TYR A 2 13.23 -12.24 36.62
CA TYR A 2 12.43 -11.80 35.49
C TYR A 2 13.05 -12.45 34.25
N SER A 3 12.39 -13.47 33.69
CA SER A 3 12.76 -13.94 32.36
C SER A 3 12.40 -12.83 31.38
N VAL A 4 13.40 -12.22 30.75
CA VAL A 4 13.18 -11.42 29.55
C VAL A 4 12.71 -12.42 28.50
N ALA A 5 11.45 -12.34 28.08
CA ALA A 5 10.99 -13.15 26.95
C ALA A 5 11.81 -12.71 25.72
N GLU A 6 12.60 -13.61 25.15
CA GLU A 6 13.25 -13.38 23.88
C GLU A 6 12.16 -13.24 22.81
N LEU A 7 12.01 -12.02 22.27
CA LEU A 7 11.20 -11.80 21.08
C LEU A 7 11.98 -12.36 19.88
N ARG A 8 11.60 -13.55 19.44
CA ARG A 8 12.11 -14.15 18.19
C ARG A 8 11.27 -13.69 17.02
N PHE A 9 11.92 -13.52 15.87
CA PHE A 9 11.25 -13.21 14.62
C PHE A 9 11.97 -13.91 13.47
N THR A 10 11.20 -14.28 12.45
CA THR A 10 11.71 -14.82 11.18
C THR A 10 11.56 -13.77 10.10
N THR A 11 12.59 -13.62 9.28
CA THR A 11 12.55 -12.79 8.06
C THR A 11 12.83 -13.63 6.84
N TYR A 12 12.08 -13.36 5.77
CA TYR A 12 12.28 -13.94 4.45
C TYR A 12 11.76 -12.97 3.39
N SER A 13 11.93 -13.30 2.13
CA SER A 13 11.39 -12.51 1.02
C SER A 13 10.59 -13.38 0.08
N VAL A 14 9.57 -12.79 -0.54
CA VAL A 14 8.81 -13.42 -1.62
C VAL A 14 8.87 -12.57 -2.88
N ASP A 15 9.07 -13.24 -4.00
CA ASP A 15 8.91 -12.64 -5.32
C ASP A 15 7.44 -12.65 -5.69
N VAL A 16 6.89 -11.49 -6.02
CA VAL A 16 5.49 -11.35 -6.46
C VAL A 16 5.46 -10.72 -7.84
N VAL A 17 4.87 -11.43 -8.80
CA VAL A 17 4.66 -10.90 -10.15
C VAL A 17 3.46 -9.96 -10.14
N VAL A 18 3.71 -8.67 -10.39
CA VAL A 18 2.67 -7.67 -10.61
C VAL A 18 2.37 -7.59 -12.12
N PRO A 19 1.13 -7.89 -12.54
CA PRO A 19 0.79 -7.87 -13.95
C PRO A 19 0.77 -6.45 -14.51
N ALA A 20 1.35 -6.27 -15.69
CA ALA A 20 1.24 -5.01 -16.42
C ALA A 20 -0.03 -4.99 -17.27
N LYS A 21 -0.72 -3.85 -17.34
CA LYS A 21 -1.90 -3.70 -18.24
C LYS A 21 -1.51 -3.84 -19.71
N LYS A 22 -0.28 -3.46 -20.06
CA LYS A 22 0.37 -3.62 -21.36
C LYS A 22 1.86 -3.79 -21.14
N GLY A 23 2.52 -4.62 -21.96
CA GLY A 23 3.96 -4.85 -21.86
C GLY A 23 4.34 -5.99 -20.91
N ILE A 24 5.51 -5.88 -20.31
CA ILE A 24 6.13 -6.94 -19.49
C ILE A 24 5.69 -6.76 -18.03
N ASN A 25 5.33 -7.86 -17.37
CA ASN A 25 5.06 -7.89 -15.92
C ASN A 25 6.30 -7.47 -15.13
N LYS A 26 6.09 -6.98 -13.91
CA LYS A 26 7.20 -6.62 -13.02
C LYS A 26 7.18 -7.52 -11.80
N THR A 27 8.29 -8.19 -11.53
CA THR A 27 8.49 -8.89 -10.25
C THR A 27 8.93 -7.89 -9.20
N VAL A 28 8.26 -7.91 -8.05
CA VAL A 28 8.65 -7.13 -6.87
C VAL A 28 9.06 -8.09 -5.75
N ILE A 29 10.07 -7.69 -4.99
CA ILE A 29 10.47 -8.41 -3.79
C ILE A 29 9.72 -7.81 -2.60
N VAL A 30 8.91 -8.64 -1.93
CA VAL A 30 8.27 -8.28 -0.66
C VAL A 30 9.12 -8.83 0.47
N SER A 31 9.63 -7.94 1.32
CA SER A 31 10.33 -8.31 2.55
C SER A 31 9.31 -8.65 3.62
N CYS A 32 9.40 -9.85 4.18
CA CYS A 32 8.46 -10.37 5.16
C CYS A 32 9.11 -10.47 6.54
N ILE A 33 8.36 -10.09 7.57
CA ILE A 33 8.70 -10.33 8.97
C ILE A 33 7.52 -11.00 9.66
N MET A 34 7.78 -12.09 10.39
CA MET A 34 6.80 -12.78 11.22
C MET A 34 7.33 -12.95 12.64
N ASP A 35 6.45 -12.86 13.62
CA ASP A 35 6.78 -13.12 15.03
C ASP A 35 6.98 -14.64 15.21
N GLY A 36 7.96 -15.04 16.03
CA GLY A 36 8.34 -16.44 16.24
C GLY A 36 9.50 -16.91 15.35
N ASP A 37 9.84 -18.20 15.47
CA ASP A 37 10.93 -18.87 14.73
C ASP A 37 10.36 -20.01 13.87
N ASP A 38 9.23 -19.74 13.21
CA ASP A 38 8.47 -20.74 12.45
C ASP A 38 8.65 -20.52 10.94
N ALA A 39 9.86 -20.83 10.47
CA ALA A 39 10.20 -20.84 9.04
C ALA A 39 10.04 -22.24 8.42
N GLU A 40 9.64 -23.24 9.21
CA GLU A 40 9.62 -24.63 8.79
C GLU A 40 8.57 -24.83 7.69
N GLY A 41 9.03 -25.10 6.47
CA GLY A 41 8.18 -25.23 5.28
C GLY A 41 8.19 -24.03 4.34
N ILE A 42 8.80 -22.90 4.72
CA ILE A 42 9.08 -21.79 3.80
C ILE A 42 10.34 -22.15 2.99
N VAL A 43 10.12 -22.78 1.84
CA VAL A 43 11.20 -23.30 0.99
C VAL A 43 11.29 -22.51 -0.31
N VAL A 44 12.51 -22.16 -0.72
CA VAL A 44 12.77 -21.47 -1.99
C VAL A 44 12.20 -22.27 -3.16
N GLY A 45 11.46 -21.59 -4.03
CA GLY A 45 10.81 -22.18 -5.20
C GLY A 45 9.37 -22.67 -4.95
N ASN A 46 8.93 -22.77 -3.69
CA ASN A 46 7.54 -23.10 -3.39
C ASN A 46 6.66 -21.85 -3.45
N ARG A 47 5.42 -22.02 -3.94
CA ARG A 47 4.40 -20.98 -3.86
C ARG A 47 3.83 -20.94 -2.45
N ILE A 48 3.69 -19.74 -1.91
CA ILE A 48 3.04 -19.50 -0.61
C ILE A 48 2.04 -18.35 -0.74
N GLU A 49 1.04 -18.37 0.11
CA GLU A 49 0.11 -17.25 0.29
C GLU A 49 0.31 -16.68 1.68
N LEU A 50 0.39 -15.35 1.78
CA LEU A 50 0.65 -14.63 3.03
C LEU A 50 -0.44 -13.63 3.29
N LYS A 51 -0.84 -13.48 4.55
CA LYS A 51 -1.66 -12.34 5.00
C LYS A 51 -0.91 -11.56 6.06
N GLY A 52 -1.20 -10.26 6.12
CA GLY A 52 -0.54 -9.37 7.05
C GLY A 52 -0.76 -7.90 6.72
N VAL A 53 0.03 -7.04 7.35
CA VAL A 53 0.03 -5.60 7.11
C VAL A 53 1.19 -5.24 6.19
N LEU A 54 0.88 -4.85 4.97
CA LEU A 54 1.85 -4.36 4.00
C LEU A 54 2.09 -2.86 4.19
N THR A 55 3.34 -2.48 4.32
CA THR A 55 3.78 -1.08 4.40
C THR A 55 4.73 -0.76 3.23
N PHE A 56 4.56 0.44 2.69
CA PHE A 56 5.37 0.94 1.59
C PHE A 56 6.42 1.90 2.10
N LYS A 57 7.67 1.71 1.68
CA LYS A 57 8.74 2.68 1.91
C LYS A 57 9.32 3.14 0.60
N LYS A 58 9.55 4.45 0.45
CA LYS A 58 10.20 5.01 -0.72
C LYS A 58 11.62 5.45 -0.35
N LYS A 59 12.59 5.03 -1.15
CA LYS A 59 13.97 5.51 -1.08
C LYS A 59 14.44 5.70 -2.51
N ASP A 60 14.89 6.91 -2.82
CA ASP A 60 15.17 7.35 -4.18
C ASP A 60 13.95 7.08 -5.09
N ASP A 61 14.17 6.53 -6.28
CA ASP A 61 13.10 6.14 -7.19
C ASP A 61 12.44 4.79 -6.86
N ASN A 62 12.98 4.04 -5.90
CA ASN A 62 12.52 2.70 -5.58
C ASN A 62 11.37 2.68 -4.54
N LEU A 63 10.44 1.75 -4.74
CA LEU A 63 9.34 1.46 -3.82
C LEU A 63 9.56 0.08 -3.20
N TYR A 64 9.68 0.03 -1.88
CA TYR A 64 9.92 -1.18 -1.10
C TYR A 64 8.63 -1.65 -0.44
N PHE A 65 8.44 -2.97 -0.44
CA PHE A 65 7.25 -3.64 0.05
C PHE A 65 7.64 -4.42 1.32
N ASN A 66 7.11 -4.01 2.47
CA ASN A 66 7.43 -4.64 3.75
C ASN A 66 6.16 -5.19 4.38
N LEU A 67 6.05 -6.51 4.47
CA LEU A 67 4.89 -7.21 5.00
C LEU A 67 5.19 -7.69 6.43
N LYS A 68 4.44 -7.17 7.42
CA LYS A 68 4.34 -7.85 8.72
C LYS A 68 3.32 -8.98 8.57
N VAL A 69 3.80 -10.21 8.52
CA VAL A 69 3.01 -11.41 8.27
C VAL A 69 2.28 -11.84 9.54
N SER A 70 1.00 -12.19 9.39
CA SER A 70 0.15 -12.74 10.44
C SER A 70 -0.34 -14.16 10.15
N GLU A 71 -0.40 -14.55 8.86
CA GLU A 71 -0.80 -15.89 8.45
C GLU A 71 0.06 -16.35 7.26
N VAL A 72 0.45 -17.63 7.28
CA VAL A 72 1.18 -18.30 6.20
C VAL A 72 0.37 -19.50 5.72
N ASN A 73 0.14 -19.59 4.42
CA ASN A 73 -0.45 -20.75 3.77
C ASN A 73 0.59 -21.35 2.80
N LEU A 74 1.11 -22.53 3.17
CA LEU A 74 2.15 -23.26 2.42
C LEU A 74 1.59 -24.14 1.29
N SER A 75 0.27 -24.19 1.11
CA SER A 75 -0.39 -24.97 0.06
C SER A 75 -1.44 -24.13 -0.66
N PRO A 76 -1.03 -23.01 -1.29
CA PRO A 76 -1.96 -22.17 -2.04
C PRO A 76 -2.53 -22.92 -3.24
N VAL A 77 -3.72 -22.53 -3.68
CA VAL A 77 -4.37 -23.10 -4.86
C VAL A 77 -3.47 -22.87 -6.09
N SER A 78 -3.12 -23.94 -6.79
CA SER A 78 -2.13 -23.94 -7.88
C SER A 78 -2.47 -23.01 -9.04
N GLU A 79 -3.76 -22.73 -9.26
CA GLU A 79 -4.26 -21.86 -10.34
C GLU A 79 -4.34 -20.36 -9.94
N SER A 80 -4.02 -20.02 -8.69
CA SER A 80 -4.01 -18.63 -8.23
C SER A 80 -2.94 -17.82 -8.97
N LYS A 81 -3.32 -16.64 -9.46
CA LYS A 81 -2.35 -15.69 -10.03
C LYS A 81 -1.56 -15.02 -8.93
N ASP A 82 -0.27 -14.78 -9.16
CA ASP A 82 0.54 -13.93 -8.31
C ASP A 82 -0.09 -12.54 -8.21
N GLY A 83 -0.05 -11.97 -7.02
CA GLY A 83 -0.55 -10.63 -6.81
C GLY A 83 -0.45 -10.18 -5.36
N ILE A 84 -0.61 -8.88 -5.19
CA ILE A 84 -0.81 -8.23 -3.89
C ILE A 84 -2.20 -7.62 -3.95
N VAL A 85 -3.07 -8.06 -3.06
CA VAL A 85 -4.46 -7.60 -2.94
C VAL A 85 -4.76 -7.28 -1.48
N GLY A 86 -5.72 -6.38 -1.27
CA GLY A 86 -6.17 -6.01 0.08
C GLY A 86 -6.70 -4.58 0.11
N ASP A 87 -6.95 -4.11 1.32
CA ASP A 87 -7.37 -2.74 1.57
C ASP A 87 -6.19 -1.86 1.98
N MET A 88 -6.28 -0.58 1.66
CA MET A 88 -5.35 0.49 2.02
C MET A 88 -6.00 1.41 3.04
N GLU A 89 -5.24 1.79 4.05
CA GLU A 89 -5.47 2.99 4.85
C GLU A 89 -4.39 4.02 4.51
N PHE A 90 -4.82 5.24 4.19
CA PHE A 90 -3.91 6.30 3.76
C PHE A 90 -4.18 7.60 4.51
N LYS A 91 -3.11 8.24 4.99
CA LYS A 91 -3.12 9.63 5.46
C LYS A 91 -2.09 10.43 4.70
N GLY A 92 -2.50 11.57 4.16
CA GLY A 92 -1.60 12.38 3.36
C GLY A 92 -2.20 13.69 2.89
N LYS A 93 -1.47 14.34 1.97
CA LYS A 93 -1.82 15.64 1.42
C LYS A 93 -2.19 15.51 -0.05
N VAL A 94 -3.30 16.11 -0.44
CA VAL A 94 -3.80 16.14 -1.82
C VAL A 94 -2.87 16.96 -2.71
N GLY A 95 -2.63 16.44 -3.91
CA GLY A 95 -1.85 17.08 -4.97
C GLY A 95 -2.56 18.27 -5.61
N LYS A 96 -2.12 18.67 -6.80
CA LYS A 96 -2.71 19.82 -7.52
C LYS A 96 -4.01 19.45 -8.24
N ASP A 97 -3.98 18.32 -8.94
CA ASP A 97 -5.05 17.94 -9.84
C ASP A 97 -6.12 17.11 -9.14
N ILE A 98 -7.37 17.57 -9.25
CA ILE A 98 -8.56 16.92 -8.72
C ILE A 98 -9.63 16.99 -9.81
N ASP A 99 -9.83 15.88 -10.50
CA ASP A 99 -10.64 15.82 -11.71
C ASP A 99 -11.95 15.07 -11.45
N MET A 100 -13.06 15.66 -11.87
CA MET A 100 -14.30 14.91 -12.09
C MET A 100 -14.29 14.36 -13.52
N LYS A 101 -14.34 13.04 -13.67
CA LYS A 101 -14.30 12.34 -14.96
C LYS A 101 -15.58 11.56 -15.17
N LYS A 102 -15.87 11.21 -16.43
CA LYS A 102 -16.98 10.31 -16.78
C LYS A 102 -16.42 8.94 -17.16
N GLY A 103 -16.97 7.89 -16.57
CA GLY A 103 -16.67 6.50 -16.91
C GLY A 103 -17.27 6.10 -18.26
N LYS A 104 -16.88 4.91 -18.75
CA LYS A 104 -17.43 4.35 -20.00
C LYS A 104 -18.95 4.13 -19.95
N ASN A 105 -19.50 3.94 -18.75
CA ASN A 105 -20.93 3.80 -18.48
C ASN A 105 -21.63 5.16 -18.29
N GLY A 106 -20.95 6.28 -18.53
CA GLY A 106 -21.47 7.64 -18.35
C GLY A 106 -21.45 8.15 -16.90
N LYS A 107 -21.29 7.26 -15.90
CA LYS A 107 -21.27 7.65 -14.48
C LYS A 107 -20.03 8.48 -14.16
N ALA A 108 -20.21 9.54 -13.39
CA ALA A 108 -19.09 10.35 -12.95
C ALA A 108 -18.27 9.62 -11.88
N PHE A 109 -16.98 9.92 -11.84
CA PHE A 109 -16.09 9.50 -10.78
C PHE A 109 -15.03 10.58 -10.56
N LEU A 110 -14.62 10.70 -9.30
CA LEU A 110 -13.58 11.61 -8.89
C LEU A 110 -12.22 10.92 -8.96
N MET A 111 -11.22 11.65 -9.44
CA MET A 111 -9.86 11.17 -9.57
C MET A 111 -8.87 12.23 -9.13
N PHE A 112 -7.99 11.89 -8.21
CA PHE A 112 -6.97 12.78 -7.68
C PHE A 112 -5.76 11.99 -7.23
N SER A 113 -4.67 12.68 -6.88
CA SER A 113 -3.51 12.05 -6.24
C SER A 113 -3.26 12.71 -4.90
N ALA A 114 -2.78 11.93 -3.93
CA ALA A 114 -2.28 12.44 -2.67
C ALA A 114 -0.96 11.75 -2.34
N PHE A 115 -0.18 12.34 -1.44
CA PHE A 115 1.08 11.78 -1.01
C PHE A 115 1.21 11.75 0.52
N SER A 116 1.87 10.72 1.02
CA SER A 116 2.47 10.73 2.35
C SER A 116 3.94 11.15 2.24
N ALA A 117 4.46 11.78 3.29
CA ALA A 117 5.84 12.24 3.35
C ALA A 117 6.52 11.63 4.57
N GLU A 118 7.62 10.91 4.34
CA GLU A 118 8.50 10.38 5.39
C GLU A 118 9.77 11.23 5.42
N LYS A 119 10.16 11.70 6.61
CA LYS A 119 11.43 12.42 6.78
C LYS A 119 12.57 11.39 6.83
N ILE A 120 13.55 11.53 5.94
CA ILE A 120 14.73 10.67 5.87
C ILE A 120 15.97 11.55 6.03
N GLY A 121 16.56 11.54 7.22
CA GLY A 121 17.63 12.48 7.57
C GLY A 121 17.11 13.92 7.48
N GLU A 122 17.70 14.71 6.57
CA GLU A 122 17.30 16.10 6.31
C GLU A 122 16.30 16.24 5.15
N GLU A 123 16.08 15.16 4.38
CA GLU A 123 15.21 15.16 3.20
C GLU A 123 13.83 14.54 3.47
N PHE A 124 12.94 14.63 2.49
CA PHE A 124 11.63 13.99 2.52
C PHE A 124 11.47 13.04 1.33
N ALA A 125 11.07 11.81 1.60
CA ALA A 125 10.60 10.88 0.60
C ALA A 125 9.07 10.97 0.48
N PHE A 126 8.58 11.09 -0.75
CA PHE A 126 7.15 11.23 -1.04
C PHE A 126 6.61 9.99 -1.72
N THR A 127 5.65 9.32 -1.08
CA THR A 127 4.94 8.18 -1.65
C THR A 127 3.60 8.66 -2.17
N TRP A 128 3.44 8.63 -3.50
CA TRP A 128 2.23 9.08 -4.19
C TRP A 128 1.25 7.93 -4.40
N VAL A 129 -0.03 8.20 -4.17
CA VAL A 129 -1.14 7.28 -4.40
C VAL A 129 -2.18 7.99 -5.26
N ARG A 130 -2.68 7.30 -6.29
CA ARG A 130 -3.79 7.75 -7.13
C ARG A 130 -5.11 7.24 -6.57
N PHE A 131 -6.05 8.13 -6.30
CA PHE A 131 -7.35 7.80 -5.77
C PHE A 131 -8.41 7.85 -6.87
N VAL A 132 -9.30 6.86 -6.87
CA VAL A 132 -10.50 6.82 -7.69
C VAL A 132 -11.69 6.62 -6.77
N ARG A 133 -12.62 7.56 -6.76
CA ARG A 133 -13.86 7.49 -5.97
C ARG A 133 -15.05 7.58 -6.90
N PHE A 134 -15.88 6.55 -6.90
CA PHE A 134 -17.12 6.53 -7.70
C PHE A 134 -18.20 7.32 -6.97
N SER A 135 -18.18 8.63 -7.16
CA SER A 135 -19.16 9.59 -6.65
C SER A 135 -19.40 10.66 -7.71
N GLU A 136 -20.63 11.15 -7.79
CA GLU A 136 -20.98 12.33 -8.60
C GLU A 136 -20.69 13.64 -7.85
N GLU A 137 -20.46 13.53 -6.53
CA GLU A 137 -20.17 14.64 -5.64
C GLU A 137 -18.67 14.72 -5.30
N LYS A 138 -18.17 15.96 -5.30
CA LYS A 138 -16.86 16.33 -4.78
C LYS A 138 -17.07 17.25 -3.58
N GLU A 139 -16.49 16.88 -2.45
CA GLU A 139 -16.54 17.68 -1.24
C GLU A 139 -15.83 19.03 -1.43
N GLU A 140 -16.43 20.11 -0.91
CA GLU A 140 -15.86 21.46 -1.00
C GLU A 140 -14.48 21.55 -0.38
N TRP A 141 -14.26 20.82 0.73
CA TRP A 141 -12.99 20.78 1.45
C TRP A 141 -11.89 20.04 0.69
N LEU A 142 -12.24 19.19 -0.28
CA LEU A 142 -11.28 18.40 -1.04
C LEU A 142 -10.63 19.27 -2.13
N GLN A 143 -9.69 20.09 -1.70
CA GLN A 143 -8.92 21.02 -2.53
C GLN A 143 -7.43 20.65 -2.53
N SER A 144 -6.65 21.30 -3.39
CA SER A 144 -5.19 21.10 -3.39
C SER A 144 -4.63 21.41 -2.01
N LYS A 145 -3.67 20.60 -1.55
CA LYS A 145 -3.03 20.68 -0.23
C LYS A 145 -3.94 20.34 0.96
N ALA A 146 -5.21 20.02 0.75
CA ALA A 146 -6.05 19.45 1.80
C ALA A 146 -5.42 18.16 2.34
N THR A 147 -5.59 17.92 3.63
CA THR A 147 -5.15 16.70 4.28
C THR A 147 -6.30 15.71 4.38
N ILE A 148 -6.03 14.45 4.05
CA ILE A 148 -7.06 13.42 3.93
C ILE A 148 -6.70 12.18 4.74
N GLU A 149 -7.76 11.49 5.14
CA GLU A 149 -7.74 10.08 5.51
C GLU A 149 -8.63 9.34 4.51
N ALA A 150 -8.07 8.34 3.84
CA ALA A 150 -8.78 7.54 2.85
C ALA A 150 -8.66 6.06 3.20
N LYS A 151 -9.75 5.33 3.00
CA LYS A 151 -9.78 3.86 3.05
C LYS A 151 -10.37 3.32 1.77
N GLY A 152 -9.85 2.19 1.30
CA GLY A 152 -10.40 1.52 0.13
C GLY A 152 -9.49 0.45 -0.41
N GLU A 153 -9.90 -0.15 -1.51
CA GLU A 153 -9.20 -1.26 -2.15
C GLU A 153 -7.85 -0.78 -2.73
N LEU A 154 -6.75 -1.45 -2.35
CA LEU A 154 -5.41 -1.20 -2.86
C LEU A 154 -5.32 -1.62 -4.33
N GLU A 155 -4.80 -0.75 -5.18
CA GLU A 155 -4.42 -1.09 -6.54
C GLU A 155 -2.90 -0.93 -6.71
N ILE A 156 -2.23 -1.93 -7.26
CA ILE A 156 -0.83 -1.82 -7.69
C ILE A 156 -0.79 -2.08 -9.19
N SER A 157 -0.14 -1.17 -9.93
CA SER A 157 -0.06 -1.29 -11.39
C SER A 157 1.32 -0.95 -11.92
N VAL A 158 1.68 -1.58 -13.03
CA VAL A 158 2.93 -1.32 -13.75
C VAL A 158 2.61 -0.51 -15.02
N TYR A 159 3.31 0.59 -15.20
CA TYR A 159 3.29 1.39 -16.43
C TYR A 159 4.68 1.92 -16.75
N ASN A 160 5.17 1.67 -17.98
CA ASN A 160 6.54 2.02 -18.40
C ASN A 160 7.61 1.59 -17.38
N ASP A 161 7.53 0.33 -16.93
CA ASP A 161 8.42 -0.26 -15.91
C ASP A 161 8.40 0.46 -14.54
N ARG A 162 7.42 1.32 -14.27
CA ARG A 162 7.23 1.96 -12.96
C ARG A 162 6.02 1.39 -12.24
N LEU A 163 6.19 1.14 -10.95
CA LEU A 163 5.10 0.79 -10.05
C LEU A 163 4.32 2.03 -9.67
N ASN A 164 3.00 1.93 -9.70
CA ASN A 164 2.08 2.96 -9.27
C ASN A 164 1.15 2.39 -8.21
N LEU A 165 1.00 3.14 -7.12
CA LEU A 165 0.01 2.86 -6.08
C LEU A 165 -1.29 3.58 -6.40
N GLY A 166 -2.38 2.85 -6.28
CA GLY A 166 -3.74 3.34 -6.41
C GLY A 166 -4.59 2.92 -5.22
N CYS A 167 -5.71 3.61 -5.05
CA CYS A 167 -6.74 3.25 -4.11
C CYS A 167 -8.11 3.53 -4.74
N LYS A 168 -8.95 2.50 -4.80
CA LYS A 168 -10.36 2.64 -5.11
C LYS A 168 -11.10 2.91 -3.81
N VAL A 169 -11.47 4.17 -3.63
CA VAL A 169 -11.90 4.76 -2.37
C VAL A 169 -13.27 4.24 -1.96
N ALA A 170 -13.35 3.71 -0.74
CA ALA A 170 -14.59 3.40 -0.04
C ALA A 170 -14.98 4.52 0.94
N GLU A 171 -14.01 5.07 1.67
CA GLU A 171 -14.20 6.15 2.65
C GLU A 171 -13.18 7.26 2.41
N LEU A 172 -13.62 8.52 2.52
CA LEU A 172 -12.79 9.69 2.33
C LEU A 172 -13.21 10.79 3.30
N ASN A 173 -12.28 11.19 4.18
CA ASN A 173 -12.52 12.19 5.20
C ASN A 173 -11.42 13.26 5.16
N GLN A 174 -11.79 14.49 5.54
CA GLN A 174 -10.80 15.52 5.85
C GLN A 174 -10.07 15.10 7.13
N TRP A 175 -8.75 15.01 7.07
CA TRP A 175 -7.94 14.69 8.23
C TRP A 175 -7.28 15.95 8.75
N GLU A 176 -7.57 16.32 9.98
CA GLU A 176 -6.85 17.39 10.67
C GLU A 176 -5.85 16.77 11.64
N LYS A 177 -4.60 17.23 11.56
CA LYS A 177 -3.56 16.80 12.50
C LYS A 177 -3.95 17.34 13.87
N LYS A 178 -4.44 16.47 14.76
CA LYS A 178 -4.69 16.85 16.16
C LYS A 178 -3.41 17.45 16.75
N PRO A 179 -3.49 18.52 17.55
CA PRO A 179 -2.35 19.05 18.27
C PRO A 179 -1.66 17.92 19.01
N TYR A 180 -0.33 17.85 18.91
CA TYR A 180 0.44 16.92 19.72
C TYR A 180 0.27 17.34 21.18
N HIS A 181 -0.46 16.54 21.95
CA HIS A 181 -0.45 16.61 23.41
C HIS A 181 0.60 15.59 23.88
N PRO A 182 1.82 16.00 24.24
CA PRO A 182 2.72 15.10 24.93
C PRO A 182 2.02 14.62 26.19
N ASN A 183 1.97 13.30 26.40
CA ASN A 183 1.60 12.77 27.70
C ASN A 183 2.65 13.24 28.70
N ASN A 184 2.24 14.02 29.71
CA ASN A 184 3.04 14.30 30.89
C ASN A 184 3.30 13.02 31.69
#